data_AF-A0A524NLS9-F1
#
_entry.id   AF-A0A524NLS9-F1
#
_cell.length_a   1.000
_cell.length_b   1.000
_cell.length_c   1.000
_cell.angle_alpha   90.00
_cell.angle_beta   90.00
_cell.angle_gamma   90.00
#
_symmetry.space_group_name_H-M   'P 1'
#
loop_
_entity.id
_entity.type
_entity.pdbx_description
1 polymer ?
#
loop_
_entity_poly.entity_id
_entity_poly.type
_entity_poly.pdbx_seq_one_letter_code
_entity_poly.pdbx_strand_id
1 'polypeptide(L)'
;MAENINEIEDLVKLAKELDVKISVAVAHEYCNAKVSAPTSQEVSELAGKLVELKKKGYPLINSLSYFKVIAKKKKWICKPWLTINVSPEGYLVLPCYVRNEYATSISIFKTSIKTAISGFDWRETQKCQICTLHCYVEPSLVLSHDFGTLMNWAFPS
;
A
#
# COMPACT_ATOMS: atom_id res chain seq x y z
N MET A 1 7.22 -15.19 -15.23
CA MET A 1 6.71 -13.96 -15.87
C MET A 1 5.55 -13.49 -15.00
N ALA A 2 5.49 -12.22 -14.61
CA ALA A 2 4.35 -11.71 -13.85
C ALA A 2 3.10 -11.76 -14.74
N GLU A 3 2.07 -12.48 -14.31
CA GLU A 3 1.03 -13.01 -15.21
C GLU A 3 0.16 -11.93 -15.87
N ASN A 4 0.01 -10.74 -15.25
CA ASN A 4 -0.94 -9.71 -15.70
C ASN A 4 -0.35 -8.29 -15.86
N ILE A 5 0.98 -8.12 -15.77
CA ILE A 5 1.56 -6.76 -15.77
C ILE A 5 1.26 -5.98 -17.06
N ASN A 6 1.12 -6.69 -18.18
CA ASN A 6 0.82 -6.12 -19.49
C ASN A 6 -0.65 -5.67 -19.64
N GLU A 7 -1.54 -6.13 -18.77
CA GLU A 7 -2.98 -5.82 -18.82
C GLU A 7 -3.35 -4.56 -18.03
N ILE A 8 -2.44 -4.05 -17.21
CA ILE A 8 -2.73 -2.92 -16.30
C ILE A 8 -3.17 -1.67 -17.05
N GLU A 9 -2.59 -1.38 -18.22
CA GLU A 9 -3.01 -0.23 -19.03
C GLU A 9 -4.44 -0.38 -19.55
N ASP A 10 -4.82 -1.59 -19.96
CA ASP A 10 -6.16 -1.88 -20.47
C ASP A 10 -7.18 -1.86 -19.33
N LEU A 11 -6.82 -2.31 -18.12
CA LEU A 11 -7.64 -2.13 -16.92
C LEU A 11 -7.88 -0.66 -16.58
N VAL A 12 -6.88 0.22 -16.76
CA VAL A 12 -7.04 1.67 -16.56
C VAL A 12 -7.97 2.29 -17.60
N LYS A 13 -7.92 1.82 -18.86
CA LYS A 13 -8.86 2.26 -19.91
C LYS A 13 -10.27 1.77 -19.62
N LEU A 14 -10.42 0.50 -19.23
CA LEU A 14 -11.71 -0.08 -18.85
C LEU A 14 -12.32 0.68 -17.68
N ALA A 15 -11.54 1.02 -16.65
CA ALA A 15 -12.00 1.84 -15.54
C ALA A 15 -12.57 3.19 -16.01
N LYS A 16 -11.93 3.82 -17.00
CA LYS A 16 -12.41 5.06 -17.62
C LYS A 16 -13.72 4.85 -18.39
N GLU A 17 -13.83 3.77 -19.15
CA GLU A 17 -15.06 3.43 -19.90
C GLU A 17 -16.25 3.17 -18.97
N LEU A 18 -15.98 2.56 -17.80
CA LEU A 18 -16.97 2.26 -16.78
C LEU A 18 -17.27 3.43 -15.83
N ASP A 19 -16.60 4.58 -15.99
CA ASP A 19 -16.67 5.74 -15.09
C ASP A 19 -16.40 5.38 -13.61
N VAL A 20 -15.42 4.50 -13.39
CA VAL A 20 -14.97 4.09 -12.04
C VAL A 20 -13.51 4.47 -11.80
N LYS A 21 -13.17 4.71 -10.53
CA LYS A 21 -11.79 4.94 -10.12
C LYS A 21 -11.15 3.67 -9.62
N ILE A 22 -9.87 3.47 -9.95
CA ILE A 22 -9.12 2.27 -9.56
C ILE A 22 -7.82 2.62 -8.84
N SER A 23 -7.40 1.71 -7.98
CA SER A 23 -6.08 1.72 -7.36
C SER A 23 -5.26 0.55 -7.91
N VAL A 24 -4.01 0.83 -8.28
CA VAL A 24 -3.04 -0.18 -8.72
C VAL A 24 -2.02 -0.37 -7.59
N ALA A 25 -1.75 -1.61 -7.23
CA ALA A 25 -0.74 -1.97 -6.26
C ALA A 25 0.07 -3.18 -6.73
N VAL A 26 1.35 -3.22 -6.39
CA VAL A 26 2.16 -4.42 -6.57
C VAL A 26 1.73 -5.43 -5.52
N ALA A 27 1.34 -6.62 -5.96
CA ALA A 27 1.00 -7.71 -5.06
C ALA A 27 2.20 -8.03 -4.16
N HIS A 28 1.93 -8.23 -2.88
CA HIS A 28 2.93 -8.72 -1.93
C HIS A 28 2.85 -10.24 -1.87
N GLU A 29 4.00 -10.91 -1.71
CA GLU A 29 4.02 -12.35 -1.49
C GLU A 29 3.53 -12.64 -0.07
N TYR A 30 2.59 -13.57 0.07
CA TYR A 30 2.05 -14.01 1.36
C TYR A 30 2.33 -15.50 1.52
N CYS A 31 2.38 -16.04 2.74
CA CYS A 31 2.72 -17.45 2.98
C CYS A 31 1.95 -18.48 2.14
N ASN A 32 0.74 -18.16 1.68
CA ASN A 32 -0.11 -19.06 0.89
C ASN A 32 -0.19 -18.72 -0.62
N ALA A 33 0.53 -17.69 -1.08
CA ALA A 33 0.50 -17.25 -2.47
C ALA A 33 1.93 -17.11 -3.00
N LYS A 34 2.39 -18.12 -3.75
CA LYS A 34 3.60 -18.01 -4.59
C LYS A 34 3.27 -17.11 -5.77
N VAL A 35 3.53 -15.82 -5.64
CA VAL A 35 3.31 -14.86 -6.71
C VAL A 35 4.55 -14.83 -7.59
N SER A 36 4.39 -14.94 -8.90
CA SER A 36 5.43 -14.55 -9.85
C SER A 36 5.62 -13.03 -9.76
N ALA A 37 6.53 -12.59 -8.89
CA ALA A 37 6.76 -11.17 -8.68
C ALA A 37 7.38 -10.53 -9.94
N PRO A 38 6.84 -9.38 -10.41
CA PRO A 38 7.49 -8.62 -11.48
C PRO A 38 8.87 -8.16 -11.01
N THR A 39 9.79 -8.07 -11.96
CA THR A 39 11.12 -7.52 -11.71
C THR A 39 11.04 -6.05 -11.30
N SER A 40 12.06 -5.57 -10.60
CA SER A 40 12.14 -4.15 -10.22
C SER A 40 12.14 -3.21 -11.42
N GLN A 41 12.59 -3.68 -12.60
CA GLN A 41 12.57 -2.91 -13.84
C GLN A 41 11.16 -2.82 -14.41
N GLU A 42 10.47 -3.96 -14.54
CA GLU A 42 9.07 -4.02 -14.99
C GLU A 42 8.15 -3.13 -14.13
N VAL A 43 8.31 -3.15 -12.81
CA VAL A 43 7.55 -2.27 -11.89
C VAL A 43 7.87 -0.79 -12.14
N SER A 44 9.14 -0.44 -12.38
CA SER A 44 9.55 0.94 -12.63
C SER A 44 9.00 1.48 -13.96
N GLU A 45 9.00 0.64 -15.01
CA GLU A 45 8.44 0.97 -16.32
C GLU A 45 6.92 1.15 -16.25
N LEU A 46 6.21 0.21 -15.61
CA LEU A 46 4.76 0.31 -15.38
C LEU A 46 4.40 1.57 -14.58
N ALA A 47 5.13 1.86 -13.50
CA ALA A 47 4.90 3.06 -12.69
C ALA A 47 5.08 4.35 -13.52
N GLY A 48 6.03 4.36 -14.46
CA GLY A 48 6.18 5.46 -15.41
C GLY A 48 4.94 5.65 -16.30
N LYS A 49 4.43 4.56 -16.86
CA LYS A 49 3.21 4.57 -17.68
C LYS A 49 1.99 5.05 -16.89
N LEU A 50 1.81 4.57 -15.66
CA LEU A 50 0.72 4.98 -14.77
C LEU A 50 0.77 6.47 -14.40
N VAL A 51 1.98 7.03 -14.21
CA VAL A 51 2.15 8.47 -14.00
C VAL A 51 1.66 9.26 -15.22
N GLU A 52 2.01 8.83 -16.44
CA GLU A 52 1.58 9.50 -17.66
C GLU A 52 0.07 9.37 -17.90
N LEU A 53 -0.53 8.21 -17.62
CA LEU A 53 -1.98 8.03 -17.66
C LEU A 53 -2.70 8.94 -16.65
N LYS A 54 -2.23 9.00 -15.40
CA LYS A 54 -2.82 9.87 -14.38
C LYS A 54 -2.76 11.35 -14.79
N LYS A 55 -1.62 11.82 -15.32
CA LYS A 55 -1.49 13.20 -15.83
C LYS A 55 -2.45 13.51 -16.98
N LYS A 56 -2.83 12.51 -17.78
CA LYS A 56 -3.83 12.61 -18.85
C LYS A 56 -5.28 12.54 -18.33
N GLY A 57 -5.50 12.47 -17.03
CA GLY A 57 -6.83 12.43 -16.41
C GLY A 57 -7.48 11.05 -16.40
N TYR A 58 -6.71 9.96 -16.53
CA TYR A 58 -7.24 8.61 -16.30
C TYR A 58 -7.56 8.38 -14.81
N PRO A 59 -8.55 7.53 -14.48
CA PRO A 59 -9.17 7.48 -13.16
C PRO A 59 -8.37 6.66 -12.13
N LEU A 60 -7.10 7.05 -11.92
CA LEU A 60 -6.17 6.43 -10.99
C LEU A 60 -6.21 7.14 -9.62
N ILE A 61 -6.66 6.42 -8.59
CA ILE A 61 -6.76 6.95 -7.21
C ILE A 61 -5.37 7.20 -6.62
N ASN A 62 -4.39 6.36 -6.93
CA ASN A 62 -3.04 6.47 -6.38
C ASN A 62 -2.43 7.86 -6.65
N SER A 63 -1.60 8.34 -5.73
CA SER A 63 -0.85 9.57 -5.89
C SER A 63 0.33 9.38 -6.83
N LEU A 64 0.79 10.49 -7.43
CA LEU A 64 2.05 10.48 -8.19
C LEU A 64 3.25 10.10 -7.30
N SER A 65 3.18 10.43 -6.00
CA SER A 65 4.22 10.06 -5.03
C SER A 65 4.23 8.55 -4.78
N TYR A 66 3.07 7.89 -4.73
CA TYR A 66 2.99 6.43 -4.64
C TYR A 66 3.67 5.76 -5.83
N PHE A 67 3.39 6.19 -7.05
CA PHE A 67 4.05 5.63 -8.23
C PHE A 67 5.58 5.85 -8.20
N LYS A 68 6.05 6.99 -7.67
CA LYS A 68 7.50 7.20 -7.46
C LYS A 68 8.08 6.27 -6.39
N VAL A 69 7.32 5.91 -5.35
CA VAL A 69 7.74 4.96 -4.31
C VAL A 69 7.89 3.57 -4.91
N ILE A 70 6.88 3.05 -5.61
CA ILE A 70 6.97 1.70 -6.19
C ILE A 70 8.04 1.60 -7.29
N ALA A 71 8.32 2.69 -7.99
CA ALA A 71 9.43 2.80 -8.94
C ALA A 71 10.81 2.95 -8.28
N LYS A 72 10.90 2.94 -6.94
CA LYS A 72 12.12 3.21 -6.16
C LYS A 72 12.79 4.57 -6.45
N LYS A 73 12.02 5.53 -6.98
CA LYS A 73 12.44 6.91 -7.26
C LYS A 73 12.17 7.87 -6.09
N LYS A 74 11.50 7.38 -5.04
CA LYS A 74 11.19 8.14 -3.84
C LYS A 74 11.30 7.26 -2.61
N LYS A 75 12.05 7.73 -1.61
CA LYS A 75 12.09 7.11 -0.28
C LYS A 75 10.82 7.48 0.49
N TRP A 76 10.36 6.58 1.35
CA TRP A 76 9.23 6.78 2.24
C TRP A 76 9.50 6.14 3.59
N ILE A 77 8.78 6.57 4.61
CA ILE A 77 8.87 6.05 5.98
C ILE A 77 7.55 5.36 6.29
N CYS A 78 7.58 4.05 6.51
CA CYS A 78 6.40 3.29 6.87
C CYS A 78 5.87 3.70 8.25
N LYS A 79 4.56 3.94 8.33
CA LYS A 79 3.83 4.23 9.56
C LYS A 79 2.73 3.17 9.76
N PRO A 80 3.09 1.92 10.11
CA PRO A 80 2.13 0.82 10.13
C PRO A 80 1.06 0.95 11.22
N TRP A 81 1.32 1.77 12.25
CA TRP A 81 0.33 2.12 13.28
C TRP A 81 -0.89 2.89 12.75
N LEU A 82 -0.89 3.33 11.49
CA LEU A 82 -2.03 3.98 10.86
C LEU A 82 -3.14 3.01 10.45
N THR A 83 -2.82 1.74 10.26
CA THR A 83 -3.76 0.71 9.87
C THR A 83 -3.56 -0.51 10.75
N ILE A 84 -4.25 -0.47 11.89
CA ILE A 84 -4.30 -1.57 12.84
C ILE A 84 -5.28 -2.61 12.32
N ASN A 85 -4.80 -3.85 12.20
CA ASN A 85 -5.61 -4.97 11.73
C ASN A 85 -6.07 -5.80 12.93
N VAL A 86 -7.34 -6.18 12.92
CA VAL A 86 -7.97 -7.01 13.96
C VAL A 86 -8.60 -8.21 13.25
N SER A 87 -8.31 -9.42 13.69
CA SER A 87 -8.92 -10.64 13.18
C SER A 87 -10.40 -10.74 13.60
N PRO A 88 -11.20 -11.59 12.96
CA PRO A 88 -12.59 -11.83 13.36
C PRO A 88 -12.75 -12.27 14.84
N GLU A 89 -11.75 -12.96 15.39
CA GLU A 89 -11.71 -13.42 16.78
C GLU A 89 -11.17 -12.34 17.76
N GLY A 90 -10.93 -11.13 17.25
CA GLY A 90 -10.47 -9.99 18.03
C GLY A 90 -8.95 -9.98 18.28
N TYR A 91 -8.15 -10.80 17.60
CA TYR A 91 -6.69 -10.73 17.73
C TYR A 91 -6.14 -9.55 16.95
N LEU A 92 -5.31 -8.74 17.59
CA LEU A 92 -4.57 -7.71 16.88
C LEU A 92 -3.48 -8.33 16.00
N VAL A 93 -3.13 -7.67 14.90
CA VAL A 93 -2.00 -8.07 14.05
C VAL A 93 -1.01 -6.92 14.00
N LEU A 94 0.03 -7.02 14.83
CA LEU A 94 1.04 -5.97 15.02
C LEU A 94 2.41 -6.43 14.50
N PRO A 95 3.20 -5.54 13.87
CA PRO A 95 2.87 -4.14 13.57
C PRO A 95 1.96 -3.99 12.34
N CYS A 96 1.93 -5.00 11.48
CA CYS A 96 1.06 -5.11 10.31
C CYS A 96 0.95 -6.58 9.90
N TYR A 97 -0.06 -6.91 9.10
CA TYR A 97 -0.25 -8.29 8.61
C TYR A 97 0.89 -8.80 7.72
N VAL A 98 1.69 -7.90 7.14
CA VAL A 98 2.84 -8.27 6.31
C VAL A 98 4.01 -8.80 7.16
N ARG A 99 4.30 -8.20 8.31
CA ARG A 99 5.45 -8.59 9.14
C ARG A 99 5.16 -9.78 10.04
N ASN A 100 3.91 -9.93 10.46
CA ASN A 100 3.59 -10.79 11.58
C ASN A 100 2.24 -11.47 11.34
N GLU A 101 2.14 -12.16 10.20
CA GLU A 101 0.95 -12.86 9.68
C GLU A 101 0.11 -13.52 10.81
N TYR A 102 -0.80 -12.74 11.40
CA TYR A 102 -1.69 -13.14 12.49
C TYR A 102 -1.02 -13.65 13.78
N ALA A 103 0.27 -13.36 14.00
CA ALA A 103 1.02 -13.87 15.16
C ALA A 103 0.93 -12.93 16.38
N THR A 104 -0.29 -12.60 16.84
CA THR A 104 -0.45 -12.06 18.19
C THR A 104 -1.49 -12.82 18.98
N SER A 105 -1.18 -13.05 20.26
CA SER A 105 -2.03 -13.75 21.22
C SER A 105 -2.98 -12.81 21.97
N ILE A 106 -2.93 -11.50 21.70
CA ILE A 106 -3.67 -10.50 22.45
C ILE A 106 -5.02 -10.24 21.77
N SER A 107 -6.08 -10.83 22.33
CA SER A 107 -7.46 -10.56 21.91
C SER A 107 -7.99 -9.29 22.59
N ILE A 108 -8.39 -8.30 21.79
CA ILE A 108 -9.02 -7.06 22.26
C ILE A 108 -10.44 -7.27 22.78
N PHE A 109 -11.00 -8.48 22.66
CA PHE A 109 -12.23 -8.84 23.36
C PHE A 109 -11.96 -9.22 24.81
N LYS A 110 -10.72 -9.60 25.15
CA LYS A 110 -10.29 -9.94 26.51
C LYS A 110 -9.50 -8.82 27.20
N THR A 111 -8.95 -7.89 26.43
CA THR A 111 -8.23 -6.70 26.92
C THR A 111 -8.69 -5.44 26.19
N SER A 112 -8.00 -4.31 26.33
CA SER A 112 -8.26 -3.11 25.55
C SER A 112 -7.27 -2.93 24.39
N ILE A 113 -7.72 -2.27 23.32
CA ILE A 113 -6.85 -1.86 22.20
C ILE A 113 -5.66 -1.03 22.70
N LYS A 114 -5.90 -0.12 23.65
CA LYS A 114 -4.86 0.73 24.25
C LYS A 114 -3.77 -0.12 24.89
N THR A 115 -4.15 -1.08 25.72
CA THR A 115 -3.21 -1.98 26.40
C THR A 115 -2.35 -2.75 25.39
N ALA A 116 -2.99 -3.29 24.35
CA ALA A 116 -2.29 -4.09 23.35
C ALA A 116 -1.31 -3.27 22.50
N ILE A 117 -1.68 -2.05 22.09
CA ILE A 117 -0.83 -1.16 21.30
C ILE A 117 0.31 -0.57 22.13
N SER A 118 0.05 -0.20 23.39
CA SER A 118 1.07 0.39 24.29
C SER A 118 2.19 -0.59 24.64
N GLY A 119 1.95 -1.90 24.57
CA GLY A 119 2.97 -2.93 24.82
C GLY A 119 3.92 -3.18 23.65
N PHE A 120 3.68 -2.58 22.47
CA PHE A 120 4.45 -2.85 21.27
C PHE A 120 5.57 -1.81 21.05
N ASP A 121 6.80 -2.27 20.77
CA ASP A 121 7.91 -1.37 20.45
C ASP A 121 7.86 -0.94 18.98
N TRP A 122 7.26 0.20 18.71
CA TRP A 122 7.13 0.73 17.34
C TRP A 122 8.46 1.10 16.67
N ARG A 123 9.58 1.19 17.42
CA ARG A 123 10.89 1.57 16.85
C ARG A 123 11.38 0.58 15.79
N GLU A 124 11.02 -0.70 15.92
CA GLU A 124 11.36 -1.72 14.91
C GLU A 124 10.68 -1.52 13.55
N THR A 125 9.70 -0.61 13.45
CA THR A 125 9.01 -0.31 12.19
C THR A 125 9.59 0.90 11.44
N GLN A 126 10.45 1.71 12.08
CA GLN A 126 10.93 2.98 11.52
C GLN A 126 11.74 2.85 10.22
N LYS A 127 12.37 1.69 10.00
CA LYS A 127 13.17 1.39 8.80
C LYS A 127 12.49 0.38 7.86
N CYS A 128 11.22 0.06 8.09
CA CYS A 128 10.50 -0.94 7.32
C CYS A 128 10.23 -0.44 5.89
N GLN A 129 10.68 -1.20 4.89
CA GLN A 129 10.41 -0.98 3.46
C GLN A 129 10.11 -2.30 2.71
N ILE A 130 9.66 -3.32 3.44
CA ILE A 130 9.46 -4.68 2.89
C ILE A 130 8.24 -4.78 1.96
N CYS A 131 7.30 -3.84 2.03
CA CYS A 131 6.11 -3.82 1.19
C CYS A 131 5.88 -2.45 0.55
N THR A 132 5.10 -2.44 -0.52
CA THR A 132 4.70 -1.24 -1.28
C THR A 132 3.18 -1.15 -1.41
N LEU A 133 2.46 -1.77 -0.48
CA LEU A 133 0.99 -1.81 -0.47
C LEU A 133 0.44 -0.39 -0.32
N HIS A 134 -0.49 -0.03 -1.22
CA HIS A 134 -1.13 1.28 -1.28
C HIS A 134 -1.67 1.74 0.09
N CYS A 135 -2.32 0.83 0.82
CA CYS A 135 -2.92 1.09 2.13
C CYS A 135 -1.92 1.51 3.23
N TYR A 136 -0.63 1.24 3.05
CA TYR A 136 0.42 1.69 3.97
C TYR A 136 1.17 2.91 3.41
N VAL A 137 1.53 2.87 2.13
CA VAL A 137 2.38 3.89 1.51
C VAL A 137 1.69 5.25 1.48
N GLU A 138 0.46 5.34 1.00
CA GLU A 138 -0.23 6.62 0.82
C GLU A 138 -0.51 7.35 2.14
N PRO A 139 -1.15 6.75 3.17
CA PRO A 139 -1.34 7.45 4.44
C PRO A 139 -0.01 7.76 5.13
N SER A 140 1.02 6.93 4.95
CA SER A 140 2.37 7.25 5.46
C SER A 140 2.99 8.46 4.77
N LEU A 141 2.78 8.63 3.46
CA LEU A 141 3.21 9.81 2.71
C LEU A 141 2.46 11.06 3.17
N VAL A 142 1.13 10.98 3.33
CA VAL A 142 0.31 12.08 3.86
C VAL A 142 0.83 12.55 5.22
N LEU A 143 1.04 11.63 6.17
CA LEU A 143 1.56 11.97 7.50
C LEU A 143 3.06 12.25 7.54
N SER A 144 3.75 12.08 6.41
CA SER A 144 5.11 12.59 6.22
C SER A 144 5.11 13.96 5.54
N HIS A 145 3.95 14.64 5.50
CA HIS A 145 3.74 15.94 4.89
C HIS A 145 4.03 15.97 3.39
N ASP A 146 3.80 14.85 2.69
CA ASP A 146 3.87 14.84 1.24
C ASP A 146 2.68 15.59 0.63
N PHE A 147 2.88 16.87 0.33
CA PHE A 147 1.82 17.75 -0.17
C PHE A 147 1.17 17.22 -1.45
N GLY A 148 1.96 16.60 -2.35
CA GLY A 148 1.43 16.02 -3.59
C GLY A 148 0.43 14.88 -3.32
N THR A 149 0.73 14.01 -2.35
CA THR A 149 -0.19 12.95 -1.92
C THR A 149 -1.42 13.51 -1.23
N LEU A 150 -1.22 14.48 -0.32
CA LEU A 150 -2.30 15.14 0.39
C LEU A 150 -3.30 15.79 -0.57
N MET A 151 -2.81 16.55 -1.55
CA MET A 151 -3.67 17.19 -2.55
C MET A 151 -4.40 16.17 -3.41
N ASN A 152 -3.75 15.06 -3.78
CA ASN A 152 -4.39 13.98 -4.52
C ASN A 152 -5.53 13.30 -3.73
N TRP A 153 -5.42 13.23 -2.40
CA TRP A 153 -6.47 12.67 -1.54
C TRP A 153 -7.61 13.66 -1.30
N ALA A 154 -7.30 14.95 -1.12
CA ALA A 154 -8.30 15.99 -0.94
C ALA A 154 -9.11 16.25 -2.22
N PHE A 155 -8.45 16.16 -3.38
CA PHE A 155 -9.03 16.40 -4.69
C PHE A 155 -8.64 15.27 -5.64
N PRO A 156 -9.27 14.08 -5.51
CA PRO A 156 -8.97 12.95 -6.36
C PRO A 156 -9.44 13.28 -7.78
N SER A 157 -8.48 13.56 -8.67
CA SER A 157 -8.68 13.60 -10.13
C SER A 157 -9.00 12.21 -10.63
#